data_AF-A0A2V4I0Y5-F1
#
_entry.id   AF-A0A2V4I0Y5-F1
#
_cell.length_a   1.000
_cell.length_b   1.000
_cell.length_c   1.000
_cell.angle_alpha   90.00
_cell.angle_beta   90.00
_cell.angle_gamma   90.00
#
_symmetry.space_group_name_H-M   'P 1'
#
loop_
_entity.id
_entity.type
_entity.pdbx_description
1 polymer ?
#
loop_
_entity_poly.entity_id
_entity_poly.type
_entity_poly.pdbx_seq_one_letter_code
_entity_poly.pdbx_strand_id
1 'polypeptide(L)'
;MPENITHEKTFTMPTIWPEILIKILIRKYPKLSFAKTKEILLQTPSIVLPEAILPKFDLAFHLIKNKRHAAGDQPGEILAEVDLFFTALNIAWPDNATQLGSAKQKIISLYQNGGWVE
;
A
#
# COMPACT_ATOMS: atom_id res chain seq x y z
N MET A 1 24.38 22.21 -25.04
CA MET A 1 23.53 21.02 -24.83
C MET A 1 22.53 21.38 -23.75
N PRO A 2 21.22 21.34 -23.98
CA PRO A 2 20.29 21.50 -22.87
C PRO A 2 20.12 20.12 -22.21
N GLU A 3 20.42 20.09 -20.91
CA GLU A 3 20.10 18.97 -20.04
C GLU A 3 18.57 18.83 -20.01
N ASN A 4 18.04 17.83 -20.71
CA ASN A 4 16.64 17.40 -20.55
C ASN A 4 16.51 16.76 -19.17
N ILE A 5 16.43 17.58 -18.12
CA ILE A 5 15.96 17.14 -16.82
C ILE A 5 14.44 17.03 -16.95
N THR A 6 13.98 15.93 -17.55
CA THR A 6 12.60 15.51 -17.40
C THR A 6 12.38 15.28 -15.91
N HIS A 7 11.75 16.25 -15.25
CA HIS A 7 11.21 16.05 -13.92
C HIS A 7 10.18 14.92 -14.03
N GLU A 8 10.61 13.69 -13.72
CA GLU A 8 9.68 12.58 -13.59
C GLU A 8 8.67 12.96 -12.52
N LYS A 9 7.42 13.08 -12.92
CA LYS A 9 6.34 13.34 -11.98
C LYS A 9 6.26 12.17 -11.01
N THR A 10 6.21 12.49 -9.73
CA THR A 10 6.09 11.51 -8.66
C THR A 10 4.73 11.60 -8.00
N PHE A 11 4.29 10.47 -7.46
CA PHE A 11 3.04 10.31 -6.75
C PHE A 11 3.31 9.64 -5.40
N THR A 12 2.59 10.08 -4.36
CA THR A 12 2.68 9.49 -3.02
C THR A 12 1.48 8.60 -2.79
N MET A 13 1.72 7.33 -2.48
CA MET A 13 0.68 6.34 -2.28
C MET A 13 0.80 5.67 -0.91
N PRO A 14 -0.31 5.53 -0.14
CA PRO A 14 -0.29 4.77 1.10
C PRO A 14 0.09 3.32 0.83
N THR A 15 0.84 2.71 1.74
CA THR A 15 1.40 1.36 1.58
C THR A 15 0.40 0.23 1.87
N ILE A 16 -0.87 0.61 1.92
CA ILE A 16 -2.06 -0.21 2.00
C ILE A 16 -3.20 0.61 1.39
N TRP A 17 -4.14 -0.05 0.71
CA TRP A 17 -5.31 0.64 0.16
C TRP A 17 -6.17 1.24 1.27
N PRO A 18 -6.54 2.54 1.17
CA PRO A 18 -7.43 3.17 2.15
C PRO A 18 -8.74 2.41 2.34
N GLU A 19 -9.36 1.92 1.27
CA GLU A 19 -10.64 1.21 1.35
C GLU A 19 -10.50 -0.13 2.08
N ILE A 20 -9.37 -0.81 1.91
CA ILE A 20 -9.08 -2.07 2.58
C ILE A 20 -8.77 -1.82 4.05
N LEU A 21 -7.95 -0.81 4.35
CA LEU A 21 -7.67 -0.40 5.71
C LEU A 21 -8.95 -0.01 6.45
N ILE A 22 -9.84 0.77 5.85
CA ILE A 22 -11.16 1.10 6.42
C ILE A 22 -11.99 -0.16 6.71
N LYS A 23 -12.04 -1.13 5.80
CA LYS A 23 -12.76 -2.39 6.02
C LYS A 23 -12.19 -3.18 7.21
N ILE A 24 -10.86 -3.24 7.32
CA ILE A 24 -10.19 -3.89 8.46
C ILE A 24 -10.49 -3.15 9.77
N LEU A 25 -10.43 -1.81 9.75
CA LEU A 25 -10.70 -0.96 10.91
C LEU A 25 -12.13 -1.13 11.41
N ILE A 26 -13.13 -1.08 10.54
CA ILE A 26 -14.55 -1.26 10.92
C ILE A 26 -14.77 -2.65 11.51
N ARG A 27 -14.14 -3.69 10.95
CA ARG A 27 -14.25 -5.06 11.46
C ARG A 27 -13.64 -5.20 12.85
N LYS A 28 -12.45 -4.63 13.08
CA LYS A 28 -11.72 -4.74 14.35
C LYS A 28 -12.27 -3.79 15.42
N TYR A 29 -12.76 -2.62 15.02
CA TYR A 29 -13.30 -1.57 15.89
C TYR A 29 -14.64 -1.03 15.35
N PRO A 30 -15.77 -1.73 15.59
CA PRO A 30 -17.07 -1.35 15.03
C PRO A 30 -17.61 0.03 15.47
N LYS A 31 -17.04 0.60 16.54
CA LYS A 31 -17.41 1.91 17.09
C LYS A 31 -16.35 2.99 16.85
N LEU A 32 -15.40 2.76 15.93
CA LEU A 32 -14.36 3.72 15.61
C LEU A 32 -14.97 5.02 15.08
N SER A 33 -14.60 6.15 15.64
CA SER A 33 -15.11 7.45 15.20
C SER A 33 -14.55 7.82 13.83
N PHE A 34 -15.27 8.68 13.09
CA PHE A 34 -14.77 9.23 11.83
C PHE A 34 -13.43 9.95 12.03
N ALA A 35 -13.30 10.72 13.11
CA ALA A 35 -12.06 11.45 13.43
C ALA A 35 -10.86 10.51 13.62
N LYS A 36 -11.01 9.43 14.40
CA LYS A 36 -9.94 8.45 14.62
C LYS A 36 -9.64 7.64 13.36
N THR A 37 -10.66 7.31 12.56
CA THR A 37 -10.46 6.66 11.24
C THR A 37 -9.63 7.54 10.31
N LYS A 38 -9.95 8.84 10.24
CA LYS A 38 -9.20 9.82 9.45
C LYS A 38 -7.76 9.96 9.96
N GLU A 39 -7.55 10.01 11.27
CA GLU A 39 -6.22 10.08 11.88
C GLU A 39 -5.36 8.88 11.47
N ILE A 40 -5.89 7.66 11.56
CA ILE A 40 -5.19 6.43 11.14
C ILE A 40 -4.85 6.46 9.65
N LEU A 41 -5.79 6.88 8.79
CA LEU A 41 -5.54 7.00 7.35
C LEU A 41 -4.42 7.99 7.04
N LEU A 42 -4.33 9.10 7.77
CA LEU A 42 -3.27 10.11 7.59
C LEU A 42 -1.92 9.64 8.13
N GLN A 43 -1.91 8.80 9.17
CA GLN A 43 -0.69 8.22 9.74
C GLN A 43 -0.21 6.98 9.00
N THR A 44 -1.03 6.45 8.07
CA THR A 44 -0.66 5.29 7.27
C THR A 44 0.60 5.60 6.46
N PRO A 45 1.67 4.80 6.61
CA PRO A 45 2.89 5.02 5.85
C PRO A 45 2.64 5.01 4.35
N SER A 46 3.43 5.82 3.66
CA SER A 46 3.31 6.03 2.23
C SER A 46 4.66 5.90 1.56
N ILE A 47 4.64 5.62 0.27
CA ILE A 47 5.81 5.53 -0.59
C ILE A 47 5.66 6.50 -1.76
N VAL A 48 6.78 7.10 -2.16
CA VAL A 48 6.87 7.98 -3.33
C VAL A 48 7.31 7.14 -4.53
N LEU A 49 6.56 7.25 -5.62
CA LEU A 49 6.72 6.42 -6.82
C LEU A 49 6.63 7.30 -8.08
N PRO A 50 7.25 6.92 -9.20
CA PRO A 50 7.04 7.60 -10.48
C PRO A 50 5.59 7.44 -10.96
N GLU A 51 4.95 8.50 -11.46
CA GLU A 51 3.58 8.42 -12.00
C GLU A 51 3.47 7.40 -13.14
N ALA A 52 4.54 7.22 -13.92
CA ALA A 52 4.60 6.28 -15.03
C ALA A 52 4.34 4.81 -14.63
N ILE A 53 4.53 4.45 -13.34
CA ILE A 53 4.28 3.09 -12.88
C ILE A 53 2.83 2.84 -12.45
N LEU A 54 2.01 3.89 -12.26
CA LEU A 54 0.64 3.76 -11.76
C LEU A 54 -0.24 2.84 -12.62
N PRO A 55 -0.26 2.96 -13.97
CA PRO A 55 -1.11 2.08 -14.79
C PRO A 55 -0.69 0.60 -14.70
N LYS A 56 0.62 0.33 -14.59
CA LYS A 56 1.16 -1.03 -14.43
C LYS A 56 0.80 -1.59 -13.05
N PHE A 57 0.88 -0.75 -12.03
CA PHE A 57 0.49 -1.11 -10.67
C PHE A 57 -0.99 -1.43 -10.56
N ASP A 58 -1.87 -0.59 -11.12
CA ASP A 58 -3.32 -0.80 -11.11
C ASP A 58 -3.70 -2.12 -11.78
N LEU A 59 -3.05 -2.44 -12.90
CA LEU A 59 -3.24 -3.70 -13.61
C LEU A 59 -2.75 -4.90 -12.78
N ALA A 60 -1.51 -4.84 -12.28
CA ALA A 60 -0.94 -5.91 -11.47
C ALA A 60 -1.79 -6.17 -10.21
N PHE A 61 -2.24 -5.09 -9.57
CA PHE A 61 -3.10 -5.16 -8.41
C PHE A 61 -4.44 -5.81 -8.72
N HIS A 62 -5.13 -5.38 -9.80
CA HIS A 62 -6.39 -6.01 -10.21
C HIS A 62 -6.23 -7.51 -10.46
N LEU A 63 -5.15 -7.92 -11.10
CA LEU A 63 -4.87 -9.34 -11.36
C LEU A 63 -4.68 -10.14 -10.06
N ILE A 64 -3.89 -9.62 -9.11
CA ILE A 64 -3.66 -10.28 -7.82
C ILE A 64 -4.95 -10.32 -6.99
N LYS A 65 -5.66 -9.21 -6.92
CA LYS A 65 -6.88 -9.07 -6.13
C LYS A 65 -8.01 -9.96 -6.65
N ASN A 66 -8.20 -10.05 -7.97
CA ASN A 66 -9.19 -10.94 -8.57
C ASN A 66 -8.91 -12.41 -8.24
N LYS A 67 -7.63 -12.83 -8.25
CA LYS A 67 -7.24 -14.17 -7.81
C LYS A 67 -7.59 -14.43 -6.34
N ARG A 68 -7.40 -13.44 -5.47
CA ARG A 68 -7.73 -13.55 -4.04
C ARG A 68 -9.23 -13.57 -3.77
N HIS A 69 -10.01 -12.74 -4.47
CA HIS A 69 -11.47 -12.76 -4.35
C HIS A 69 -12.10 -14.06 -4.86
N ALA A 70 -11.54 -14.66 -5.92
CA ALA A 70 -11.96 -15.98 -6.39
C ALA A 70 -11.71 -17.09 -5.34
N ALA A 71 -10.76 -16.90 -4.42
CA ALA A 71 -10.46 -17.81 -3.33
C ALA A 71 -11.37 -17.64 -2.10
N GLY A 72 -12.38 -16.77 -2.15
CA GLY A 72 -13.39 -16.63 -1.08
C GLY A 72 -12.92 -15.86 0.17
N ASP A 73 -11.79 -15.15 0.07
CA ASP A 73 -11.11 -14.61 1.25
C ASP A 73 -11.70 -13.27 1.74
N GLN A 74 -11.83 -13.17 3.06
CA GLN A 74 -12.10 -11.92 3.77
C GLN A 74 -10.90 -10.97 3.65
N PRO A 75 -11.08 -9.64 3.79
CA PRO A 75 -9.93 -8.75 3.95
C PRO A 75 -9.02 -9.30 5.05
N GLY A 76 -7.77 -9.53 4.69
CA GLY A 76 -6.80 -10.18 5.56
C GLY A 76 -6.36 -9.25 6.68
N GLU A 77 -5.43 -9.72 7.51
CA GLU A 77 -4.74 -8.84 8.45
C GLU A 77 -3.94 -7.76 7.69
N ILE A 78 -3.70 -6.61 8.35
CA ILE A 78 -3.00 -5.45 7.75
C ILE A 78 -1.69 -5.87 7.07
N LEU A 79 -0.92 -6.77 7.70
CA LEU A 79 0.35 -7.26 7.15
C LEU A 79 0.19 -8.02 5.83
N ALA A 80 -0.90 -8.79 5.66
CA ALA A 80 -1.17 -9.48 4.42
C ALA A 80 -1.55 -8.50 3.29
N GLU A 81 -2.28 -7.43 3.61
CA GLU A 81 -2.61 -6.40 2.63
C GLU A 81 -1.39 -5.58 2.20
N VAL A 82 -0.50 -5.26 3.15
CA VAL A 82 0.81 -4.66 2.87
C VAL A 82 1.63 -5.59 1.97
N ASP A 83 1.65 -6.90 2.25
CA ASP A 83 2.35 -7.89 1.45
C ASP A 83 1.89 -7.90 -0.02
N LEU A 84 0.56 -7.90 -0.23
CA LEU A 84 -0.04 -7.83 -1.56
C LEU A 84 0.25 -6.52 -2.27
N PHE A 85 0.20 -5.40 -1.55
CA PHE A 85 0.56 -4.08 -2.08
C PHE A 85 1.97 -4.09 -2.67
N PHE A 86 2.94 -4.56 -1.89
CA PHE A 86 4.33 -4.65 -2.35
C PHE A 86 4.54 -5.71 -3.42
N THR A 87 3.74 -6.78 -3.44
CA THR A 87 3.75 -7.76 -4.52
C THR A 87 3.29 -7.13 -5.84
N ALA A 88 2.21 -6.37 -5.83
CA ALA A 88 1.74 -5.64 -7.01
C ALA A 88 2.78 -4.60 -7.48
N LEU A 89 3.42 -3.88 -6.55
CA LEU A 89 4.49 -2.93 -6.89
C LEU A 89 5.71 -3.62 -7.51
N ASN A 90 6.15 -4.76 -6.98
CA ASN A 90 7.28 -5.50 -7.56
C ASN A 90 7.01 -5.99 -8.98
N ILE A 91 5.75 -6.31 -9.32
CA ILE A 91 5.36 -6.65 -10.69
C ILE A 91 5.40 -5.40 -11.58
N ALA A 92 4.93 -4.27 -11.08
CA ALA A 92 4.84 -3.02 -11.83
C ALA A 92 6.20 -2.33 -12.03
N TRP A 93 7.12 -2.51 -11.08
CA TRP A 93 8.42 -1.85 -11.02
C TRP A 93 9.54 -2.81 -10.55
N PRO A 94 9.87 -3.83 -11.36
CA PRO A 94 10.77 -4.91 -10.97
C PRO A 94 12.22 -4.44 -10.73
N ASP A 95 12.67 -3.41 -11.44
CA ASP A 95 14.03 -2.89 -11.34
C ASP A 95 14.35 -2.29 -9.95
N ASN A 96 13.31 -1.99 -9.16
CA ASN A 96 13.43 -1.42 -7.82
C ASN A 96 13.11 -2.41 -6.70
N ALA A 97 13.07 -3.72 -6.99
CA ALA A 97 12.68 -4.77 -6.04
C ALA A 97 13.46 -4.73 -4.71
N THR A 98 14.76 -4.42 -4.72
CA THR A 98 15.56 -4.30 -3.49
C THR A 98 15.14 -3.11 -2.62
N GLN A 99 14.86 -1.96 -3.25
CA GLN A 99 14.37 -0.77 -2.56
C GLN A 99 12.97 -1.00 -2.00
N LEU A 100 12.09 -1.61 -2.79
CA LEU A 100 10.73 -1.97 -2.38
C LEU A 100 10.75 -2.99 -1.24
N GLY A 101 11.65 -3.97 -1.27
CA GLY A 101 11.85 -4.93 -0.20
C GLY A 101 12.28 -4.27 1.12
N SER A 102 13.24 -3.35 1.06
CA SER A 102 13.67 -2.58 2.24
C SER A 102 12.54 -1.70 2.79
N ALA A 103 11.79 -1.02 1.92
CA ALA A 103 10.64 -0.20 2.30
C ALA A 103 9.56 -1.03 2.99
N LYS A 104 9.22 -2.19 2.42
CA LYS A 104 8.27 -3.15 3.01
C LYS A 104 8.70 -3.60 4.41
N GLN A 105 9.96 -3.99 4.59
CA GLN A 105 10.45 -4.42 5.90
C GLN A 105 10.35 -3.30 6.95
N LYS A 106 10.75 -2.07 6.59
CA LYS A 106 10.60 -0.91 7.48
C LYS A 106 9.15 -0.70 7.92
N ILE A 107 8.23 -0.83 6.98
CA ILE A 107 6.79 -0.72 7.23
C ILE A 107 6.29 -1.82 8.18
N ILE A 108 6.67 -3.07 7.94
CA ILE A 108 6.31 -4.20 8.80
C ILE A 108 6.85 -3.99 10.21
N SER A 109 8.11 -3.58 10.36
CA SER A 109 8.71 -3.28 11.65
C SER A 109 7.99 -2.13 12.37
N LEU A 110 7.62 -1.06 11.65
CA LEU A 110 6.82 0.02 12.22
C LEU A 110 5.48 -0.48 12.76
N TYR A 111 4.79 -1.33 12.01
CA TYR A 111 3.53 -1.93 12.46
C TYR A 111 3.71 -2.82 13.70
N GLN A 112 4.78 -3.62 13.75
CA GLN A 112 5.07 -4.53 14.86
C GLN A 112 5.48 -3.81 16.15
N ASN A 113 6.07 -2.63 16.06
CA ASN A 113 6.61 -1.86 17.19
C ASN A 113 5.58 -0.98 17.93
N GLY A 114 4.28 -1.26 17.81
CA GLY A 114 3.21 -0.43 18.41
C GLY A 114 2.30 0.27 17.38
N GLY A 115 2.40 -0.11 16.11
CA GLY A 115 1.30 0.04 15.17
C GLY A 115 0.94 1.45 14.69
N TRP A 116 0.11 1.46 13.64
CA TRP A 116 -0.52 2.64 13.03
C TRP A 116 -2.00 2.78 13.42
N VAL A 117 -2.50 1.80 14.18
CA VAL A 117 -3.92 1.57 14.46
C VAL A 117 -4.18 1.51 15.97
N GLU A 118 -3.18 1.88 16.79
CA GLU A 118 -3.33 1.99 18.26
C GLU A 118 -4.19 3.19 18.68
#